data_AF-A0A485LU07-F1
#
_entry.id   AF-A0A485LU07-F1
#
_cell.length_a   1.000
_cell.length_b   1.000
_cell.length_c   1.000
_cell.angle_alpha   90.00
_cell.angle_beta   90.00
_cell.angle_gamma   90.00
#
_symmetry.space_group_name_H-M   'P 1'
#
loop_
_entity.id
_entity.type
_entity.pdbx_description
1 polymer ?
#
loop_
_entity_poly.entity_id
_entity_poly.type
_entity_poly.pdbx_seq_one_letter_code
_entity_poly.pdbx_strand_id
1 'polypeptide(L)'
;MSRKGSPDDICILCGGTEGVSRCGGCDRPLCKRCRSMEICTKVDGEITIKYFCPDCGNDPQINPPKAFTKVFGLEDVTDMVNQEERAKAKRFKIKLKMS
;
A
#
# COMPACT_ATOMS: atom_id res chain seq x y z
N MET A 1 8.11 -1.65 -30.93
CA MET A 1 6.96 -0.76 -31.20
C MET A 1 6.83 0.23 -30.05
N SER A 2 7.39 1.44 -30.18
CA SER A 2 7.26 2.48 -29.15
C SER A 2 5.92 3.17 -29.32
N ARG A 3 5.00 2.98 -28.37
CA ARG A 3 3.78 3.79 -28.32
C ARG A 3 4.23 5.22 -28.00
N LYS A 4 4.05 6.15 -28.94
CA LYS A 4 4.08 7.57 -28.62
C LYS A 4 2.81 7.82 -27.80
N GLY A 5 2.96 7.97 -26.48
CA GLY A 5 1.84 8.38 -25.61
C GLY A 5 1.27 9.70 -26.14
N SER A 6 -0.05 9.79 -26.21
CA SER A 6 -0.71 11.06 -26.52
C SER A 6 -0.41 12.06 -25.39
N PRO A 7 -0.48 13.39 -25.61
CA PRO A 7 -0.30 14.36 -24.52
C PRO A 7 -1.27 14.12 -23.35
N ASP A 8 -2.42 13.49 -23.61
CA ASP A 8 -3.40 13.05 -22.61
C ASP A 8 -2.95 11.82 -21.79
N ASP A 9 -1.82 11.21 -22.15
CA ASP A 9 -1.20 10.07 -21.46
C ASP A 9 0.05 10.47 -20.68
N ILE A 10 0.34 11.75 -20.47
CA ILE A 10 1.47 12.19 -19.64
C ILE A 10 1.03 12.38 -18.20
N CYS A 11 1.84 11.92 -17.24
CA CYS A 11 1.50 12.03 -15.82
C CYS A 11 1.27 13.49 -15.42
N ILE A 12 0.08 13.77 -14.85
CA ILE A 12 -0.29 15.13 -14.48
C ILE A 12 0.55 15.71 -13.33
N LEU A 13 1.15 14.86 -12.50
CA LEU A 13 1.87 15.30 -11.30
C LEU A 13 3.31 15.69 -11.60
N CYS A 14 4.00 14.96 -12.49
CA CYS A 14 5.40 15.23 -12.81
C CYS A 14 5.62 15.80 -14.21
N GLY A 15 4.66 15.67 -15.13
CA GLY A 15 4.76 16.13 -16.52
C GLY A 15 5.85 15.46 -17.37
N GLY A 16 6.71 14.63 -16.78
CA GLY A 16 7.93 14.13 -17.43
C GLY A 16 7.88 12.67 -17.89
N THR A 17 6.84 11.93 -17.56
CA THR A 17 6.74 10.49 -17.87
C THR A 17 5.33 10.09 -18.27
N GLU A 18 5.22 9.08 -19.12
CA GLU A 18 3.95 8.45 -19.51
C GLU A 18 3.19 7.93 -18.26
N GLY A 19 1.91 8.27 -18.22
CA GLY A 19 0.92 7.75 -17.30
C GLY A 19 0.52 6.35 -17.70
N VAL A 20 0.80 5.38 -16.83
CA VAL A 20 0.50 3.96 -17.06
C VAL A 20 -0.75 3.50 -16.31
N SER A 21 -1.44 4.44 -15.66
CA SER A 21 -2.65 4.24 -14.88
C SER A 21 -3.42 5.54 -14.79
N ARG A 22 -4.72 5.46 -14.48
CA ARG A 22 -5.58 6.61 -14.22
C ARG A 22 -5.95 6.68 -12.75
N CYS A 23 -6.09 7.90 -12.24
CA CYS A 23 -6.54 8.15 -10.87
C CYS A 23 -8.00 7.70 -10.70
N GLY A 24 -8.29 6.87 -9.70
CA GLY A 24 -9.65 6.39 -9.42
C GLY A 24 -10.62 7.47 -8.93
N GLY A 25 -10.12 8.68 -8.63
CA GLY A 25 -10.95 9.82 -8.20
C GLY A 25 -11.18 10.87 -9.29
N CYS A 26 -10.13 11.29 -9.99
CA CYS A 26 -10.22 12.36 -11.00
C CYS A 26 -9.89 11.90 -12.43
N ASP A 27 -9.67 10.60 -12.66
CA ASP A 27 -9.34 9.96 -13.94
C ASP A 27 -8.09 10.47 -14.67
N ARG A 28 -7.32 11.37 -14.05
CA ARG A 28 -6.10 11.91 -14.65
C ARG A 28 -4.98 10.86 -14.74
N PRO A 29 -4.15 10.90 -15.79
CA PRO A 29 -3.03 9.98 -15.99
C PRO A 29 -1.95 10.12 -14.91
N LEU A 30 -1.46 8.98 -14.42
CA LEU A 30 -0.43 8.87 -13.38
C LEU A 30 0.65 7.86 -13.77
N CYS A 31 1.91 8.25 -13.61
CA CYS A 31 3.03 7.32 -13.78
C CYS A 31 3.19 6.41 -12.55
N LYS A 32 4.03 5.38 -12.68
CA LYS A 32 4.29 4.42 -11.60
C LYS A 32 4.83 5.05 -10.31
N ARG A 33 5.56 6.17 -10.43
CA ARG A 33 6.22 6.83 -9.30
C ARG A 33 5.30 7.77 -8.53
N CYS A 34 4.35 8.40 -9.20
CA CYS A 34 3.51 9.44 -8.61
C CYS A 34 2.13 8.93 -8.16
N ARG A 35 1.76 7.69 -8.52
CA ARG A 35 0.51 7.06 -8.06
C ARG A 35 0.70 6.39 -6.70
N SER A 36 -0.30 6.51 -5.84
CA SER A 36 -0.48 5.60 -4.69
C SER A 36 -1.27 4.39 -5.15
N MET A 37 -0.84 3.18 -4.77
CA MET A 37 -1.55 1.94 -5.07
C MET A 37 -2.33 1.48 -3.85
N GLU A 38 -3.58 1.11 -4.04
CA GLU A 38 -4.41 0.52 -3.02
C GLU A 38 -5.05 -0.78 -3.47
N ILE A 39 -5.04 -1.77 -2.57
CA ILE A 39 -5.75 -3.03 -2.75
C ILE A 39 -7.11 -2.90 -2.05
N CYS A 40 -8.19 -3.11 -2.80
CA CYS A 40 -9.56 -2.96 -2.33
C CYS A 40 -10.33 -4.26 -2.54
N THR A 41 -11.02 -4.72 -1.51
CA THR A 41 -11.92 -5.87 -1.61
C THR A 41 -13.35 -5.37 -1.78
N LYS A 42 -14.07 -5.90 -2.76
CA LYS A 42 -15.50 -5.65 -2.93
C LYS A 42 -16.32 -6.56 -2.00
N VAL A 43 -17.63 -6.28 -1.91
CA VAL A 43 -18.56 -7.01 -1.03
C VAL A 43 -18.69 -8.50 -1.41
N ASP A 44 -18.49 -8.82 -2.68
CA ASP A 44 -18.47 -10.19 -3.23
C ASP A 44 -17.12 -10.91 -3.02
N GLY A 45 -16.16 -10.27 -2.34
CA GLY A 45 -14.81 -10.80 -2.13
C GLY A 45 -13.85 -10.55 -3.29
N GLU A 46 -14.26 -9.89 -4.37
CA GLU A 46 -13.38 -9.58 -5.49
C GLU A 46 -12.29 -8.59 -5.05
N ILE A 47 -11.02 -8.95 -5.26
CA ILE A 47 -9.88 -8.09 -4.99
C ILE A 47 -9.59 -7.24 -6.23
N THR A 48 -9.57 -5.93 -6.06
CA THR A 48 -9.27 -4.95 -7.09
C THR A 48 -8.11 -4.05 -6.68
N ILE A 49 -7.36 -3.53 -7.66
CA ILE A 49 -6.28 -2.58 -7.43
C ILE A 49 -6.74 -1.22 -7.95
N LYS A 50 -6.70 -0.20 -7.09
CA LYS A 50 -6.98 1.20 -7.45
C LYS A 50 -5.71 2.02 -7.34
N TYR A 51 -5.66 3.11 -8.11
CA TYR A 51 -4.54 4.06 -8.12
C TYR A 51 -5.07 5.46 -7.86
N PHE A 52 -4.39 6.24 -7.03
CA PHE A 52 -4.81 7.60 -6.69
C PHE A 52 -3.66 8.60 -6.81
N CYS A 53 -3.99 9.86 -7.15
CA CYS A 53 -3.10 11.00 -6.94
C CYS A 53 -3.14 11.42 -5.46
N PRO A 54 -2.18 12.22 -4.97
CA PRO A 54 -2.15 12.66 -3.59
C PRO A 54 -3.44 13.34 -3.13
N ASP A 55 -4.05 14.17 -3.97
CA ASP A 55 -5.29 14.88 -3.62
C ASP A 55 -6.45 13.90 -3.41
N CYS A 56 -6.71 13.03 -4.39
CA CYS A 56 -7.82 12.07 -4.31
C CYS A 56 -7.58 10.94 -3.30
N GLY A 57 -6.32 10.56 -3.07
CA GLY A 57 -5.98 9.49 -2.13
C GLY A 57 -6.18 9.92 -0.67
N ASN A 58 -6.03 11.21 -0.37
CA ASN A 58 -6.18 11.78 0.96
C ASN A 58 -7.56 12.41 1.21
N ASP A 59 -8.41 12.52 0.18
CA ASP A 59 -9.77 13.05 0.31
C ASP A 59 -10.74 11.95 0.79
N PRO A 60 -11.27 12.03 2.02
CA PRO A 60 -12.17 11.01 2.56
C PRO A 60 -13.51 10.90 1.83
N GLN A 61 -13.90 11.90 1.02
CA GLN A 61 -15.11 11.83 0.20
C GLN A 61 -14.88 11.01 -1.08
N ILE A 62 -13.64 10.97 -1.58
CA ILE A 62 -13.26 10.24 -2.80
C ILE A 62 -12.72 8.85 -2.44
N ASN A 63 -11.81 8.80 -1.47
CA ASN A 63 -11.19 7.60 -0.94
C ASN A 63 -11.50 7.51 0.56
N PRO A 64 -12.71 7.05 0.92
CA PRO A 64 -13.08 6.95 2.32
C PRO A 64 -12.13 6.00 3.05
N PRO A 65 -11.72 6.34 4.29
CA PRO A 65 -10.89 5.46 5.08
C PRO A 65 -11.59 4.12 5.18
N LYS A 66 -10.88 3.06 4.77
CA LYS A 66 -11.39 1.70 4.94
C LYS A 66 -11.69 1.54 6.44
N ALA A 67 -12.93 1.20 6.77
CA ALA A 67 -13.20 0.61 8.05
C ALA A 67 -12.30 -0.63 8.11
N PHE A 68 -11.17 -0.53 8.81
CA PHE A 68 -10.38 -1.68 9.18
C PHE A 68 -11.30 -2.52 10.04
N THR A 69 -12.09 -3.39 9.42
CA THR A 69 -12.59 -4.55 10.14
C THR A 69 -11.31 -5.28 10.52
N LYS A 70 -10.96 -5.25 11.82
CA LYS A 70 -9.96 -6.17 12.36
C LYS A 70 -10.37 -7.54 11.85
N VAL A 71 -9.65 -8.05 10.86
CA VAL A 71 -9.82 -9.42 10.41
C VAL A 71 -9.25 -10.23 11.56
N PHE A 72 -10.12 -10.63 12.50
CA PHE A 72 -9.82 -11.57 13.56
C PHE A 72 -9.05 -12.74 12.91
N GLY A 73 -7.80 -12.95 13.31
CA GLY A 73 -6.92 -13.97 12.76
C GLY A 73 -5.62 -13.49 12.12
N LEU A 74 -5.52 -12.30 11.52
CA LEU A 74 -4.23 -11.84 10.96
C LEU A 74 -3.24 -11.41 12.04
N GLU A 75 -3.71 -10.68 13.06
CA GLU A 75 -2.90 -10.28 14.22
C GLU A 75 -2.42 -11.54 14.98
N ASP A 76 -3.32 -12.49 15.21
CA ASP A 76 -3.02 -13.78 15.88
C ASP A 76 -2.00 -14.64 15.10
N VAL A 77 -2.12 -14.71 13.77
CA VAL A 77 -1.15 -15.42 12.93
C VAL A 77 0.20 -14.71 12.93
N THR A 78 0.21 -13.38 12.85
CA THR A 78 1.46 -12.59 12.87
C THR A 78 2.18 -12.74 14.20
N ASP A 79 1.44 -12.77 15.31
CA ASP A 79 1.97 -13.02 16.65
C ASP A 79 2.47 -14.46 16.82
N MET A 80 1.81 -15.44 16.21
CA MET A 80 2.23 -16.84 16.23
C MET A 80 3.56 -17.06 15.49
N VAL A 81 3.76 -16.44 14.32
CA VAL A 81 5.05 -16.53 13.58
C VAL A 81 6.18 -15.84 14.35
N ASN A 82 5.90 -14.72 15.04
CA ASN A 82 6.91 -14.02 15.82
C ASN A 82 7.33 -14.74 17.13
N GLN A 83 6.57 -15.74 17.59
CA GLN A 83 6.90 -16.50 18.80
C GLN A 83 7.95 -17.59 18.57
N GLU A 84 8.07 -18.16 17.38
CA GLU A 84 9.06 -19.22 17.10
C GLU A 84 10.52 -18.72 17.23
N GLU A 85 10.77 -17.45 16.91
CA GLU A 85 12.10 -16.84 17.01
C GLU A 85 12.52 -16.53 18.46
N ARG A 86 11.57 -16.23 19.36
CA ARG A 86 11.86 -15.94 20.78
C ARG A 86 12.19 -17.19 21.60
N ALA A 87 11.77 -18.37 21.17
CA ALA A 87 12.05 -19.62 21.88
C ALA A 87 13.52 -20.04 21.79
N LYS A 88 14.25 -19.66 20.74
CA LYS A 88 15.67 -20.02 20.52
C LYS A 88 16.68 -19.10 21.23
N ALA A 89 16.26 -17.92 21.68
CA ALA A 89 17.16 -16.93 22.29
C ALA A 89 17.42 -17.12 23.81
N LYS A 90 16.92 -18.21 24.43
CA LYS A 90 17.19 -18.52 25.85
C LYS A 90 18.47 -19.32 26.02
N ARG A 91 19.62 -18.64 26.04
CA ARG A 91 20.80 -19.02 26.84
C ARG A 91 21.92 -18.04 26.53
N PHE A 92 22.14 -17.06 27.40
CA PHE A 92 23.45 -16.67 27.94
C PHE A 92 23.19 -15.63 29.04
N LYS A 93 23.15 -16.08 30.31
CA LYS A 93 23.15 -15.17 31.47
C LYS A 93 24.60 -14.82 31.79
N ILE A 94 25.08 -13.67 31.32
CA ILE A 94 26.34 -13.11 31.81
C ILE A 94 25.99 -12.25 33.04
N LYS A 95 26.48 -12.64 34.22
CA LYS A 95 26.44 -11.81 35.43
C LYS A 95 27.68 -10.93 35.46
N LEU A 96 27.52 -9.63 35.30
CA LEU A 96 28.58 -8.66 35.59
C LEU A 96 28.45 -8.22 37.05
N LYS A 97 29.53 -8.37 37.82
CA LYS A 97 29.68 -7.86 39.19
C LYS A 97 30.33 -6.49 39.06
N MET A 98 29.69 -5.44 39.56
CA MET A 98 30.28 -4.09 39.60
C MET A 98 31.02 -3.93 40.93
N SER A 99 32.29 -3.56 40.86
CA SER A 99 33.10 -3.08 41.99
C SER A 99 33.06 -1.56 42.04
#